data_AF-A0A7S3U232-F1
#
_entry.id   AF-A0A7S3U232-F1
#
_cell.length_a   1.000
_cell.length_b   1.000
_cell.length_c   1.000
_cell.angle_alpha   90.00
_cell.angle_beta   90.00
_cell.angle_gamma   90.00
#
_symmetry.space_group_name_H-M   'P 1'
#
loop_
_entity.id
_entity.type
_entity.pdbx_description
1 polymer ?
#
loop_
_entity_poly.entity_id
_entity_poly.type
_entity_poly.pdbx_seq_one_letter_code
_entity_poly.pdbx_strand_id
1 'polypeptide(L)'
;LLRGRKQHRVQDRSVALPVGAMMAARIRRLETQLQEVDTALADSPPPPPLGREVSGADVIVTIGTSALVEQVADVVRRIEEVVNQAYTYRRVSRADVRDRLAMGDAGLRANRVLHLAWRGDELLGACSSTYQPPWTPEGCGHWGLLSVIPEAQSTGVASALVRAAELRLAAACEMIQIEYEYTPGDEYSGRLLQWYEGKCGFECPSGPPRNDRRYTQFRKCFKRVGPELSAAGRHAHLTAMRAHIEREKGRLEAEAEAE
;
A
#
# COMPACT_ATOMS: atom_id res chain seq x y z
N LEU A 1 23.93 -38.24 40.57
CA LEU A 1 24.66 -38.68 39.35
C LEU A 1 24.18 -37.87 38.15
N LEU A 2 24.70 -36.64 37.99
CA LEU A 2 24.39 -35.74 36.88
C LEU A 2 25.68 -35.57 36.06
N ARG A 3 25.75 -36.23 34.90
CA ARG A 3 26.91 -36.15 33.98
C ARG A 3 26.78 -34.87 33.13
N GLY A 4 27.65 -33.90 33.40
CA GLY A 4 27.79 -32.68 32.59
C GLY A 4 28.35 -32.99 31.19
N ARG A 5 27.59 -32.66 30.15
CA ARG A 5 28.07 -32.67 28.75
C ARG A 5 28.90 -31.40 28.52
N LYS A 6 30.21 -31.56 28.34
CA LYS A 6 31.10 -30.51 27.82
C LYS A 6 30.72 -30.25 26.36
N GLN A 7 30.11 -29.09 26.07
CA GLN A 7 29.94 -28.63 24.69
C GLN A 7 31.31 -28.19 24.16
N HIS A 8 31.86 -28.96 23.22
CA HIS A 8 33.00 -28.53 22.42
C HIS A 8 32.53 -27.41 21.48
N ARG A 9 32.91 -26.18 21.82
CA ARG A 9 32.73 -25.00 20.97
C ARG A 9 33.73 -25.09 19.83
N VAL A 10 33.31 -25.68 18.71
CA VAL A 10 34.05 -25.61 17.45
C VAL A 10 34.09 -24.13 17.05
N GLN A 11 35.26 -23.52 17.11
CA GLN A 11 35.48 -22.18 16.56
C GLN A 11 35.46 -22.30 15.04
N ASP A 12 34.28 -22.13 14.45
CA ASP A 12 34.13 -22.04 13.01
C ASP A 12 34.77 -20.73 12.54
N ARG A 13 35.95 -20.82 11.92
CA ARG A 13 36.65 -19.66 11.36
C ARG A 13 35.97 -19.30 10.04
N SER A 14 34.95 -18.45 10.09
CA SER A 14 34.37 -17.88 8.88
C SER A 14 35.42 -17.00 8.19
N VAL A 15 35.99 -17.48 7.08
CA VAL A 15 36.84 -16.66 6.22
C VAL A 15 35.93 -15.68 5.48
N ALA A 16 36.08 -14.39 5.75
CA ALA A 16 35.34 -13.35 5.04
C ALA A 16 35.74 -13.37 3.55
N LEU A 17 34.74 -13.39 2.66
CA LEU A 17 34.98 -13.30 1.22
C LEU A 17 35.47 -11.89 0.85
N PRO A 18 36.30 -11.74 -0.21
CA PRO A 18 36.61 -10.44 -0.79
C PRO A 18 35.33 -9.70 -1.20
N VAL A 19 35.31 -8.37 -1.07
CA VAL A 19 34.14 -7.51 -1.37
C VAL A 19 33.60 -7.78 -2.79
N GLY A 20 34.47 -7.79 -3.80
CA GLY A 20 34.07 -8.13 -5.17
C GLY A 20 33.45 -9.52 -5.34
N ALA A 21 33.89 -10.52 -4.57
CA ALA A 21 33.27 -11.86 -4.60
C ALA A 21 31.86 -11.85 -3.98
N MET A 22 31.63 -11.04 -2.94
CA MET A 22 30.30 -10.84 -2.35
C MET A 22 29.36 -10.11 -3.31
N MET A 23 29.84 -9.07 -4.00
CA MET A 23 29.05 -8.31 -4.99
C MET A 23 28.66 -9.20 -6.18
N ALA A 24 29.60 -9.94 -6.75
CA ALA A 24 29.33 -10.87 -7.85
C ALA A 24 28.31 -11.95 -7.46
N ALA A 25 28.37 -12.46 -6.22
CA ALA A 25 27.37 -13.41 -5.71
C ALA A 25 25.98 -12.76 -5.58
N ARG A 26 25.90 -11.50 -5.16
CA ARG A 26 24.64 -10.75 -5.08
C ARG A 26 24.04 -10.48 -6.46
N ILE A 27 24.86 -10.09 -7.44
CA ILE A 27 24.41 -9.87 -8.83
C ILE A 27 23.80 -11.15 -9.40
N ARG A 28 24.48 -12.31 -9.28
CA ARG A 28 23.94 -13.60 -9.72
C ARG A 28 22.60 -13.95 -9.07
N ARG A 29 22.44 -13.63 -7.79
CA ARG A 29 21.16 -13.83 -7.07
C ARG A 29 20.06 -12.95 -7.66
N LEU A 30 20.34 -11.69 -7.95
CA LEU A 30 19.38 -10.77 -8.58
C LEU A 30 19.01 -11.25 -9.99
N GLU A 31 19.94 -11.82 -10.75
CA GLU A 31 19.65 -12.41 -12.07
C GLU A 31 18.69 -13.60 -11.99
N THR A 32 18.90 -14.48 -10.99
CA THR A 32 17.97 -15.59 -10.74
C THR A 32 16.58 -15.07 -10.37
N GLN A 33 16.51 -14.07 -9.49
CA GLN A 33 15.23 -13.46 -9.11
C GLN A 33 14.55 -12.77 -10.30
N LEU A 34 15.30 -12.11 -11.17
CA LEU A 34 14.77 -11.47 -12.38
C LEU A 34 14.14 -12.51 -13.32
N GLN A 35 14.83 -13.64 -13.53
CA GLN A 35 14.32 -14.74 -14.35
C GLN A 35 13.03 -15.35 -13.76
N GLU A 36 12.96 -15.52 -12.44
CA GLU A 36 11.73 -15.98 -11.76
C GLU A 36 10.57 -15.01 -11.97
N VAL A 37 10.82 -13.69 -11.87
CA VAL A 37 9.80 -12.66 -12.10
C VAL A 37 9.34 -12.61 -13.56
N ASP A 38 10.28 -12.72 -14.51
CA ASP A 38 9.96 -12.73 -15.94
C ASP A 38 9.11 -13.95 -16.31
N THR A 39 9.39 -15.10 -15.70
CA THR A 39 8.57 -16.31 -15.86
C THR A 39 7.16 -16.09 -15.30
N ALA A 40 7.04 -15.54 -14.08
CA ALA A 40 5.75 -15.25 -13.47
C ALA A 40 4.93 -14.19 -14.23
N LEU A 41 5.59 -13.20 -14.84
CA LEU A 41 4.95 -12.20 -15.70
C LEU A 41 4.44 -12.81 -17.01
N ALA A 42 5.19 -13.74 -17.61
CA ALA A 42 4.74 -14.44 -18.81
C ALA A 42 3.46 -15.25 -18.55
N ASP A 43 3.33 -15.84 -17.36
CA ASP A 43 2.16 -16.60 -16.92
C ASP A 43 0.99 -15.71 -16.45
N SER A 44 1.24 -14.42 -16.20
CA SER A 44 0.25 -13.46 -15.71
C SER A 44 -0.04 -12.41 -16.80
N PRO A 45 -0.90 -12.72 -17.79
CA PRO A 45 -1.16 -11.82 -18.90
C PRO A 45 -1.54 -10.41 -18.40
N PRO A 46 -1.19 -9.35 -19.15
CA PRO A 46 -1.56 -8.00 -18.77
C PRO A 46 -3.06 -7.95 -18.54
N PRO A 47 -3.51 -7.45 -17.38
CA PRO A 47 -4.93 -7.38 -17.10
C PRO A 47 -5.61 -6.55 -18.19
N PRO A 48 -6.86 -6.85 -18.55
CA PRO A 48 -7.63 -5.93 -19.36
C PRO A 48 -7.59 -4.54 -18.69
N PRO A 49 -7.55 -3.44 -19.46
CA PRO A 49 -7.60 -2.12 -18.89
C PRO A 49 -8.81 -2.04 -17.97
N LEU A 50 -8.55 -1.80 -16.68
CA LEU A 50 -9.58 -1.79 -15.63
C LEU A 50 -10.51 -0.59 -15.83
N GLY A 51 -11.49 -0.75 -16.71
CA GLY A 51 -12.41 0.31 -17.13
C GLY A 51 -11.72 1.48 -17.81
N ARG A 52 -12.49 2.34 -18.48
CA ARG A 52 -12.01 3.65 -18.89
C ARG A 52 -11.53 4.39 -17.65
N GLU A 53 -10.25 4.76 -17.62
CA GLU A 53 -9.79 5.83 -16.74
C GLU A 53 -10.74 7.01 -16.91
N VAL A 54 -11.22 7.55 -15.78
CA VAL A 54 -12.05 8.74 -15.81
C VAL A 54 -11.15 9.85 -16.32
N SER A 55 -11.23 10.08 -17.64
CA SER A 55 -10.42 10.97 -18.49
C SER A 55 -10.57 12.46 -18.14
N GLY A 56 -10.78 12.81 -16.87
CA GLY A 56 -11.13 14.16 -16.43
C GLY A 56 -10.14 14.82 -15.48
N ALA A 57 -9.15 14.11 -14.95
CA ALA A 57 -8.17 14.75 -14.07
C ALA A 57 -6.82 14.04 -14.15
N ASP A 58 -5.77 14.80 -14.46
CA ASP A 58 -4.36 14.41 -14.37
C ASP A 58 -3.98 14.17 -12.90
N VAL A 59 -4.53 13.10 -12.31
CA VAL A 59 -4.27 12.71 -10.93
C VAL A 59 -3.27 11.57 -10.93
N ILE A 60 -2.10 11.83 -10.36
CA ILE A 60 -1.06 10.82 -10.17
C ILE A 60 -1.13 10.33 -8.73
N VAL A 61 -1.25 9.02 -8.53
CA VAL A 61 -1.19 8.42 -7.18
C VAL A 61 0.18 7.78 -6.98
N THR A 62 0.90 8.21 -5.95
CA THR A 62 2.21 7.67 -5.57
C THR A 62 2.18 7.04 -4.19
N ILE A 63 3.10 6.11 -3.91
CA ILE A 63 3.38 5.67 -2.54
C ILE A 63 4.32 6.67 -1.89
N GLY A 64 3.93 7.17 -0.71
CA GLY A 64 4.75 8.05 0.09
C GLY A 64 5.92 7.33 0.75
N THR A 65 7.09 7.97 0.72
CA THR A 65 8.37 7.49 1.27
C THR A 65 9.04 8.63 2.06
N SER A 66 10.08 8.34 2.84
CA SER A 66 10.87 9.38 3.53
C SER A 66 11.54 10.34 2.54
N ALA A 67 11.88 9.88 1.33
CA ALA A 67 12.48 10.72 0.30
C ALA A 67 11.57 11.91 -0.11
N LEU A 68 10.25 11.75 -0.03
CA LEU A 68 9.33 12.87 -0.29
C LEU A 68 9.48 14.02 0.71
N VAL A 69 9.88 13.73 1.95
CA VAL A 69 10.10 14.76 2.98
C VAL A 69 11.21 15.74 2.57
N GLU A 70 12.19 15.23 1.83
CA GLU A 70 13.32 16.03 1.32
C GLU A 70 12.98 16.70 -0.02
N GLN A 71 12.20 16.04 -0.87
CA GLN A 71 11.90 16.49 -2.23
C GLN A 71 10.76 17.52 -2.30
N VAL A 72 9.78 17.42 -1.41
CA VAL A 72 8.56 18.24 -1.45
C VAL A 72 8.47 19.07 -0.18
N ALA A 73 8.68 20.38 -0.34
CA ALA A 73 8.55 21.35 0.74
C ALA A 73 7.19 21.19 1.45
N ASP A 74 7.23 21.21 2.78
CA ASP A 74 6.05 21.11 3.65
C ASP A 74 5.16 19.86 3.48
N VAL A 75 5.60 18.81 2.77
CA VAL A 75 4.74 17.64 2.49
C VAL A 75 4.13 17.03 3.75
N VAL A 76 4.89 16.96 4.84
CA VAL A 76 4.41 16.42 6.13
C VAL A 76 3.28 17.26 6.70
N ARG A 77 3.41 18.60 6.66
CA ARG A 77 2.38 19.54 7.11
C ARG A 77 1.14 19.43 6.22
N ARG A 78 1.33 19.39 4.90
CA ARG A 78 0.23 19.28 3.92
C ARG A 78 -0.56 17.99 4.10
N ILE A 79 0.10 16.84 4.29
CA ILE A 79 -0.58 15.56 4.56
C ILE A 79 -1.37 15.64 5.88
N GLU A 80 -0.77 16.18 6.95
CA GLU A 80 -1.45 16.36 8.24
C GLU A 80 -2.72 17.22 8.08
N GLU A 81 -2.64 18.33 7.35
CA GLU A 81 -3.77 19.23 7.07
C GLU A 81 -4.87 18.54 6.28
N VAL A 82 -4.56 17.90 5.16
CA VAL A 82 -5.54 17.18 4.32
C VAL A 82 -6.29 16.13 5.13
N VAL A 83 -5.57 15.34 5.94
CA VAL A 83 -6.17 14.28 6.75
C VAL A 83 -7.00 14.88 7.89
N ASN A 84 -6.46 15.80 8.68
CA ASN A 84 -7.17 16.33 9.84
C ASN A 84 -8.39 17.19 9.44
N GLN A 85 -8.32 17.91 8.31
CA GLN A 85 -9.45 18.62 7.75
C GLN A 85 -10.58 17.68 7.35
N ALA A 86 -10.26 16.57 6.66
CA ALA A 86 -11.27 15.58 6.24
C ALA A 86 -11.96 14.90 7.44
N TYR A 87 -11.23 14.70 8.54
CA TYR A 87 -11.76 14.07 9.76
C TYR A 87 -12.41 15.07 10.73
N THR A 88 -12.24 16.39 10.55
CA THR A 88 -12.71 17.46 11.45
C THR A 88 -12.13 17.44 12.88
N TYR A 89 -11.14 16.58 13.13
CA TYR A 89 -10.38 16.50 14.38
C TYR A 89 -8.94 16.09 14.08
N ARG A 90 -8.08 16.13 15.10
CA ARG A 90 -6.68 15.69 14.98
C ARG A 90 -6.60 14.17 14.89
N ARG A 91 -6.69 13.63 13.67
CA ARG A 91 -6.59 12.21 13.37
C ARG A 91 -5.13 11.73 13.29
N VAL A 92 -4.24 12.58 12.79
CA VAL A 92 -2.80 12.31 12.69
C VAL A 92 -1.99 13.50 13.16
N SER A 93 -0.79 13.23 13.69
CA SER A 93 0.24 14.23 13.94
C SER A 93 1.30 14.21 12.84
N ARG A 94 2.12 15.28 12.74
CA ARG A 94 3.33 15.28 11.89
C ARG A 94 4.28 14.12 12.15
N ALA A 95 4.39 13.66 13.40
CA ALA A 95 5.20 12.50 13.74
C ALA A 95 4.60 11.23 13.09
N ASP A 96 3.29 11.01 13.27
CA ASP A 96 2.60 9.88 12.63
C ASP A 96 2.71 9.89 11.11
N VAL A 97 2.66 11.08 10.49
CA VAL A 97 2.84 11.23 9.03
C VAL A 97 4.24 10.81 8.62
N ARG A 98 5.29 11.26 9.32
CA ARG A 98 6.67 10.85 9.03
C ARG A 98 6.86 9.35 9.17
N ASP A 99 6.35 8.76 10.25
CA ASP A 99 6.43 7.31 10.48
C ASP A 99 5.74 6.54 9.34
N ARG A 100 4.57 7.00 8.89
CA ARG A 100 3.84 6.38 7.77
C ARG A 100 4.56 6.52 6.43
N LEU A 101 5.24 7.64 6.19
CA LEU A 101 6.10 7.81 5.01
C LEU A 101 7.30 6.86 5.08
N ALA A 102 7.96 6.75 6.23
CA ALA A 102 9.10 5.85 6.43
C ALA A 102 8.73 4.37 6.24
N MET A 103 7.50 3.96 6.59
CA MET A 103 7.02 2.60 6.28
C MET A 103 7.04 2.29 4.78
N GLY A 104 6.88 3.30 3.92
CA GLY A 104 6.96 3.15 2.46
C GLY A 104 8.37 2.88 1.93
N ASP A 105 9.42 3.19 2.70
CA ASP A 105 10.82 2.98 2.29
C ASP A 105 11.16 1.49 2.10
N ALA A 106 10.40 0.59 2.73
CA ALA A 106 10.51 -0.84 2.50
C ALA A 106 10.07 -1.28 1.09
N GLY A 107 9.53 -0.35 0.28
CA GLY A 107 9.13 -0.55 -1.11
C GLY A 107 8.09 -1.67 -1.23
N LEU A 108 8.39 -2.66 -2.06
CA LEU A 108 7.50 -3.80 -2.30
C LEU A 108 7.28 -4.68 -1.07
N ARG A 109 8.15 -4.59 -0.06
CA ARG A 109 8.04 -5.33 1.20
C ARG A 109 7.28 -4.54 2.28
N ALA A 110 6.89 -3.30 2.02
CA ALA A 110 6.15 -2.50 2.98
C ALA A 110 4.81 -3.16 3.27
N ASN A 111 4.51 -3.50 4.54
CA ASN A 111 3.19 -4.02 4.91
C ASN A 111 2.13 -2.92 4.78
N ARG A 112 2.42 -1.75 5.36
CA ARG A 112 1.59 -0.55 5.34
C ARG A 112 2.26 0.54 4.52
N VAL A 113 1.47 1.23 3.69
CA VAL A 113 1.91 2.41 2.94
C VAL A 113 0.87 3.53 3.02
N LEU A 114 1.29 4.74 2.67
CA LEU A 114 0.42 5.90 2.45
C LEU A 114 0.43 6.24 0.95
N HIS A 115 -0.71 6.08 0.29
CA HIS A 115 -0.95 6.56 -1.07
C HIS A 115 -1.25 8.05 -1.03
N LEU A 116 -0.64 8.82 -1.93
CA LEU A 116 -0.77 10.27 -2.04
C LEU A 116 -1.22 10.60 -3.46
N ALA A 117 -2.29 11.38 -3.58
CA ALA A 117 -2.82 11.82 -4.87
C ALA A 117 -2.37 13.24 -5.18
N TRP A 118 -1.84 13.44 -6.37
CA TRP A 118 -1.24 14.69 -6.84
C TRP A 118 -1.88 15.18 -8.12
N ARG A 119 -1.92 16.50 -8.31
CA ARG A 119 -2.16 17.15 -9.60
C ARG A 119 -1.09 18.24 -9.76
N GLY A 120 -0.12 18.00 -10.64
CA GLY A 120 1.15 18.75 -10.58
C GLY A 120 1.78 18.62 -9.19
N ASP A 121 2.16 19.74 -8.59
CA ASP A 121 2.76 19.79 -7.24
C ASP A 121 1.71 19.90 -6.10
N GLU A 122 0.42 19.83 -6.45
CA GLU A 122 -0.68 19.95 -5.51
C GLU A 122 -1.07 18.59 -4.92
N LEU A 123 -0.94 18.43 -3.60
CA LEU A 123 -1.44 17.27 -2.86
C LEU A 123 -2.96 17.40 -2.69
N LEU A 124 -3.71 16.47 -3.29
CA LEU A 124 -5.17 16.46 -3.29
C LEU A 124 -5.79 15.51 -2.26
N GLY A 125 -5.06 14.50 -1.83
CA GLY A 125 -5.62 13.46 -0.97
C GLY A 125 -4.62 12.41 -0.53
N ALA A 126 -5.06 11.60 0.44
CA ALA A 126 -4.28 10.49 0.97
C ALA A 126 -5.17 9.28 1.25
N CYS A 127 -4.59 8.08 1.20
CA CYS A 127 -5.22 6.82 1.60
C CYS A 127 -4.16 5.86 2.14
N SER A 128 -4.40 5.17 3.24
CA SER A 128 -3.47 4.15 3.76
C SER A 128 -3.96 2.75 3.37
N SER A 129 -3.06 1.89 2.90
CA SER A 129 -3.35 0.46 2.70
C SER A 129 -2.39 -0.42 3.50
N THR A 130 -2.85 -1.56 3.99
CA THR A 130 -2.08 -2.53 4.80
C THR A 130 -2.41 -3.96 4.37
N TYR A 131 -1.41 -4.79 4.04
CA TYR A 131 -1.64 -6.16 3.57
C TYR A 131 -2.25 -7.07 4.63
N GLN A 132 -1.74 -7.00 5.86
CA GLN A 132 -2.24 -7.81 6.97
C GLN A 132 -2.14 -7.01 8.26
N PRO A 133 -3.16 -6.20 8.61
CA PRO A 133 -3.26 -5.66 9.95
C PRO A 133 -3.63 -6.78 10.95
N PRO A 134 -3.31 -6.63 12.25
CA PRO A 134 -3.54 -7.68 13.26
C PRO A 134 -5.01 -7.92 13.62
N TRP A 135 -5.95 -7.10 13.11
CA TRP A 135 -7.38 -7.17 13.43
C TRP A 135 -8.25 -7.67 12.27
N THR A 136 -7.67 -8.01 11.12
CA THR A 136 -8.37 -8.64 10.00
C THR A 136 -8.12 -10.14 9.97
N PRO A 137 -8.99 -10.93 9.33
CA PRO A 137 -8.70 -12.33 9.02
C PRO A 137 -7.41 -12.48 8.21
N GLU A 138 -6.84 -13.68 8.21
CA GLU A 138 -5.73 -14.03 7.32
C GLU A 138 -6.11 -13.82 5.85
N GLY A 139 -5.19 -13.29 5.05
CA GLY A 139 -5.43 -12.97 3.64
C GLY A 139 -6.34 -11.77 3.40
N CYS A 140 -6.70 -11.02 4.46
CA CYS A 140 -7.56 -9.86 4.38
C CYS A 140 -6.77 -8.55 4.60
N GLY A 141 -6.60 -7.81 3.51
CA GLY A 141 -6.03 -6.47 3.53
C GLY A 141 -6.99 -5.43 4.07
N HIS A 142 -6.46 -4.26 4.38
CA HIS A 142 -7.26 -3.13 4.84
C HIS A 142 -6.81 -1.85 4.15
N TRP A 143 -7.75 -0.98 3.82
CA TRP A 143 -7.44 0.42 3.57
C TRP A 143 -8.36 1.35 4.35
N GLY A 144 -7.85 2.54 4.63
CA GLY A 144 -8.52 3.56 5.45
C GLY A 144 -7.75 4.86 5.39
N LEU A 145 -8.03 5.79 6.31
CA LEU A 145 -7.46 7.14 6.28
C LEU A 145 -7.69 7.86 4.94
N LEU A 146 -8.77 7.51 4.23
CA LEU A 146 -9.09 8.12 2.95
C LEU A 146 -9.52 9.56 3.18
N SER A 147 -8.77 10.50 2.62
CA SER A 147 -8.97 11.94 2.79
C SER A 147 -8.77 12.62 1.45
N VAL A 148 -9.65 13.56 1.09
CA VAL A 148 -9.55 14.36 -0.14
C VAL A 148 -9.91 15.81 0.21
N ILE A 149 -9.10 16.76 -0.26
CA ILE A 149 -9.37 18.20 -0.04
C ILE A 149 -10.74 18.57 -0.62
N PRO A 150 -11.50 19.47 0.03
CA PRO A 150 -12.86 19.83 -0.41
C PRO A 150 -12.95 20.20 -1.90
N GLU A 151 -11.98 20.95 -2.41
CA GLU A 151 -11.93 21.47 -3.78
C GLU A 151 -11.71 20.36 -4.83
N ALA A 152 -11.21 19.20 -4.42
CA ALA A 152 -10.97 18.04 -5.28
C ALA A 152 -12.01 16.92 -5.09
N GLN A 153 -13.03 17.14 -4.26
CA GLN A 153 -14.13 16.20 -4.12
C GLN A 153 -14.95 16.12 -5.41
N SER A 154 -15.55 14.96 -5.66
CA SER A 154 -16.30 14.68 -6.89
C SER A 154 -15.51 14.76 -8.21
N THR A 155 -14.18 14.99 -8.18
CA THR A 155 -13.32 14.99 -9.38
C THR A 155 -12.61 13.65 -9.63
N GLY A 156 -12.98 12.59 -8.92
CA GLY A 156 -12.42 11.25 -9.09
C GLY A 156 -11.17 10.92 -8.24
N VAL A 157 -10.63 11.86 -7.46
CA VAL A 157 -9.43 11.63 -6.61
C VAL A 157 -9.61 10.46 -5.63
N ALA A 158 -10.74 10.41 -4.92
CA ALA A 158 -11.03 9.31 -4.00
C ALA A 158 -11.06 7.94 -4.72
N SER A 159 -11.63 7.88 -5.92
CA SER A 159 -11.65 6.66 -6.73
C SER A 159 -10.25 6.26 -7.21
N ALA A 160 -9.39 7.21 -7.56
CA ALA A 160 -8.00 6.93 -7.91
C ALA A 160 -7.21 6.37 -6.72
N LEU A 161 -7.35 6.99 -5.55
CA LEU A 161 -6.72 6.52 -4.30
C LEU A 161 -7.19 5.11 -3.91
N VAL A 162 -8.51 4.87 -3.93
CA VAL A 162 -9.06 3.54 -3.63
C VAL A 162 -8.61 2.51 -4.65
N ARG A 163 -8.62 2.84 -5.95
CA ARG A 163 -8.13 1.92 -6.99
C ARG A 163 -6.67 1.55 -6.78
N ALA A 164 -5.80 2.51 -6.46
CA ALA A 164 -4.39 2.25 -6.17
C ALA A 164 -4.22 1.36 -4.91
N ALA A 165 -4.98 1.65 -3.85
CA ALA A 165 -4.97 0.84 -2.63
C ALA A 165 -5.47 -0.59 -2.88
N GLU A 166 -6.60 -0.75 -3.56
CA GLU A 166 -7.19 -2.05 -3.89
C GLU A 166 -6.28 -2.86 -4.82
N LEU A 167 -5.70 -2.25 -5.85
CA LEU A 167 -4.74 -2.91 -6.74
C LEU A 167 -3.52 -3.44 -5.98
N ARG A 168 -2.95 -2.60 -5.10
CA ARG A 168 -1.82 -3.01 -4.27
C ARG A 168 -2.20 -4.20 -3.40
N LEU A 169 -3.35 -4.15 -2.71
CA LEU A 169 -3.82 -5.21 -1.83
C LEU A 169 -4.13 -6.50 -2.59
N ALA A 170 -4.77 -6.39 -3.75
CA ALA A 170 -5.15 -7.52 -4.59
C ALA A 170 -3.97 -8.37 -5.09
N ALA A 171 -2.74 -7.84 -5.02
CA ALA A 171 -1.52 -8.61 -5.30
C ALA A 171 -1.28 -9.75 -4.30
N ALA A 172 -1.80 -9.66 -3.08
CA ALA A 172 -1.52 -10.62 -2.00
C ALA A 172 -2.73 -10.95 -1.10
N CYS A 173 -3.86 -10.26 -1.25
CA CYS A 173 -5.05 -10.44 -0.43
C CYS A 173 -6.21 -11.03 -1.24
N GLU A 174 -7.02 -11.86 -0.58
CA GLU A 174 -8.26 -12.41 -1.13
C GLU A 174 -9.47 -11.53 -0.80
N MET A 175 -9.35 -10.73 0.26
CA MET A 175 -10.38 -9.82 0.73
C MET A 175 -9.79 -8.48 1.14
N ILE A 176 -10.61 -7.44 1.09
CA ILE A 176 -10.27 -6.09 1.52
C ILE A 176 -11.31 -5.64 2.53
N GLN A 177 -10.87 -5.10 3.66
CA GLN A 177 -11.72 -4.59 4.73
C GLN A 177 -11.61 -3.07 4.84
N ILE A 178 -12.74 -2.42 5.08
CA ILE A 178 -12.83 -0.99 5.45
C ILE A 178 -13.66 -0.83 6.71
N GLU A 179 -13.55 0.33 7.35
CA GLU A 179 -14.30 0.70 8.55
C GLU A 179 -14.79 2.14 8.43
N TYR A 180 -16.04 2.38 8.82
CA TYR A 180 -16.58 3.73 8.92
C TYR A 180 -17.72 3.80 9.93
N GLU A 181 -18.05 5.01 10.37
CA GLU A 181 -19.20 5.28 11.23
C GLU A 181 -20.40 5.69 10.40
N TYR A 182 -21.57 5.17 10.75
CA TYR A 182 -22.84 5.52 10.12
C TYR A 182 -23.84 6.01 11.15
N THR A 183 -24.29 7.26 11.01
CA THR A 183 -25.36 7.83 11.84
C THR A 183 -26.65 7.93 11.02
N PRO A 184 -27.75 7.24 11.38
CA PRO A 184 -28.99 7.32 10.63
C PRO A 184 -29.56 8.74 10.60
N GLY A 185 -29.82 9.26 9.40
CA GLY A 185 -30.33 10.62 9.18
C GLY A 185 -29.23 11.69 9.02
N ASP A 186 -27.96 11.34 9.22
CA ASP A 186 -26.84 12.21 8.86
C ASP A 186 -26.53 12.06 7.36
N GLU A 187 -26.60 13.17 6.61
CA GLU A 187 -26.39 13.16 5.16
C GLU A 187 -24.98 12.70 4.78
N TYR A 188 -23.97 13.09 5.56
CA TYR A 188 -22.58 12.71 5.29
C TYR A 188 -22.40 11.19 5.44
N SER A 189 -22.84 10.62 6.55
CA SER A 189 -22.89 9.17 6.79
C SER A 189 -23.66 8.43 5.69
N GLY A 190 -24.78 8.98 5.24
CA GLY A 190 -25.57 8.43 4.14
C GLY A 190 -24.80 8.36 2.82
N ARG A 191 -24.07 9.43 2.48
CA ARG A 191 -23.19 9.44 1.29
C ARG A 191 -22.06 8.42 1.40
N LEU A 192 -21.45 8.27 2.59
CA LEU A 192 -20.40 7.26 2.81
C LEU A 192 -20.95 5.84 2.64
N LEU A 193 -22.12 5.54 3.22
CA LEU A 193 -22.81 4.26 3.03
C LEU A 193 -23.04 3.97 1.54
N GLN A 194 -23.63 4.92 0.81
CA GLN A 194 -23.90 4.76 -0.61
C GLN A 194 -22.61 4.58 -1.43
N TRP A 195 -21.54 5.29 -1.05
CA TRP A 195 -20.27 5.20 -1.76
C TRP A 195 -19.55 3.88 -1.49
N TYR A 196 -19.37 3.51 -0.22
CA TYR A 196 -18.67 2.28 0.15
C TYR A 196 -19.46 1.02 -0.22
N GLU A 197 -20.71 0.92 0.21
CA GLU A 197 -21.50 -0.30 0.04
C GLU A 197 -22.22 -0.37 -1.29
N GLY A 198 -22.60 0.78 -1.86
CA GLY A 198 -23.22 0.84 -3.19
C GLY A 198 -22.19 0.87 -4.32
N LYS A 199 -21.38 1.93 -4.37
CA LYS A 199 -20.49 2.18 -5.53
C LYS A 199 -19.21 1.34 -5.50
N CYS A 200 -18.59 1.19 -4.34
CA CYS A 200 -17.33 0.45 -4.21
C CYS A 200 -17.54 -1.07 -4.04
N GLY A 201 -18.78 -1.51 -3.76
CA GLY A 201 -19.16 -2.91 -3.65
C GLY A 201 -18.70 -3.59 -2.36
N PHE A 202 -18.58 -2.84 -1.26
CA PHE A 202 -18.32 -3.42 0.05
C PHE A 202 -19.60 -3.96 0.68
N GLU A 203 -19.50 -5.08 1.38
CA GLU A 203 -20.62 -5.72 2.06
C GLU A 203 -20.35 -5.78 3.57
N CYS A 204 -21.34 -5.41 4.38
CA CYS A 204 -21.24 -5.51 5.83
C CYS A 204 -21.85 -6.84 6.31
N PRO A 205 -21.09 -7.74 6.97
CA PRO A 205 -21.62 -9.03 7.45
C PRO A 205 -22.76 -8.88 8.46
N SER A 206 -22.84 -7.73 9.14
CA SER A 206 -23.94 -7.40 10.05
C SER A 206 -25.23 -6.99 9.34
N GLY A 207 -25.26 -6.98 8.01
CA GLY A 207 -26.40 -6.56 7.20
C GLY A 207 -26.56 -5.03 7.06
N PRO A 208 -27.71 -4.57 6.52
CA PRO A 208 -28.00 -3.16 6.36
C PRO A 208 -28.01 -2.42 7.71
N PRO A 209 -27.68 -1.12 7.73
CA PRO A 209 -27.67 -0.36 8.98
C PRO A 209 -29.08 -0.29 9.58
N ARG A 210 -29.15 -0.34 10.91
CA ARG A 210 -30.41 -0.18 11.65
C ARG A 210 -30.91 1.25 11.51
N ASN A 211 -32.23 1.43 11.35
CA ASN A 211 -32.85 2.75 11.30
C ASN A 211 -33.18 3.30 12.71
N ASP A 212 -32.23 3.24 13.64
CA ASP A 212 -32.38 3.87 14.97
C ASP A 212 -31.55 5.16 15.00
N ARG A 213 -32.24 6.30 14.87
CA ARG A 213 -31.63 7.64 14.84
C ARG A 213 -30.89 8.03 16.13
N ARG A 214 -31.00 7.23 17.20
CA ARG A 214 -30.38 7.54 18.50
C ARG A 214 -28.92 7.09 18.59
N TYR A 215 -28.42 6.28 17.65
CA TYR A 215 -27.09 5.68 17.77
C TYR A 215 -26.31 5.67 16.45
N THR A 216 -25.04 6.06 16.56
CA THR A 216 -24.02 5.83 15.52
C THR A 216 -23.63 4.35 15.50
N GLN A 217 -23.51 3.79 14.31
CA GLN A 217 -23.14 2.39 14.09
C GLN A 217 -21.74 2.34 13.50
N PHE A 218 -20.85 1.58 14.15
CA PHE A 218 -19.57 1.23 13.55
C PHE A 218 -19.77 0.12 12.52
N ARG A 219 -19.38 0.37 11.27
CA ARG A 219 -19.56 -0.56 10.15
C ARG A 219 -18.20 -1.09 9.72
N LYS A 220 -18.09 -2.43 9.70
CA LYS A 220 -16.92 -3.17 9.22
C LYS A 220 -17.33 -3.93 7.97
N CYS A 221 -16.88 -3.47 6.83
CA CYS A 221 -17.32 -3.99 5.54
C CYS A 221 -16.16 -4.66 4.80
N PHE A 222 -16.49 -5.64 3.97
CA PHE A 222 -15.54 -6.46 3.25
C PHE A 222 -15.88 -6.47 1.77
N LYS A 223 -14.85 -6.58 0.94
CA LYS A 223 -14.96 -6.77 -0.50
C LYS A 223 -14.06 -7.93 -0.89
N ARG A 224 -14.61 -8.92 -1.57
CA ARG A 224 -13.81 -10.00 -2.16
C ARG A 224 -12.99 -9.45 -3.32
N VAL A 225 -11.74 -9.86 -3.40
CA VAL A 225 -10.90 -9.54 -4.55
C VAL A 225 -11.27 -10.51 -5.68
N GLY A 226 -11.91 -9.99 -6.72
CA GLY A 226 -12.23 -10.76 -7.91
C GLY A 226 -10.98 -11.23 -8.67
N PRO A 227 -11.08 -12.28 -9.51
CA PRO A 227 -9.94 -12.83 -10.24
C PRO A 227 -9.26 -11.80 -11.14
N GLU A 228 -10.02 -10.90 -11.78
CA GLU A 228 -9.49 -9.84 -12.64
C GLU A 228 -8.62 -8.84 -11.86
N LEU A 229 -9.14 -8.35 -10.73
CA LEU A 229 -8.41 -7.41 -9.88
C LEU A 229 -7.17 -8.08 -9.25
N SER A 230 -7.29 -9.35 -8.86
CA SER A 230 -6.19 -10.14 -8.33
C SER A 230 -5.07 -10.34 -9.37
N ALA A 231 -5.43 -10.70 -10.60
CA ALA A 231 -4.48 -10.80 -11.70
C ALA A 231 -3.80 -9.45 -12.00
N ALA A 232 -4.58 -8.36 -12.02
CA ALA A 232 -4.06 -7.02 -12.24
C ALA A 232 -3.09 -6.58 -11.13
N GLY A 233 -3.44 -6.82 -9.87
CA GLY A 233 -2.59 -6.54 -8.72
C GLY A 233 -1.29 -7.33 -8.74
N ARG A 234 -1.36 -8.65 -9.03
CA ARG A 234 -0.18 -9.50 -9.18
C ARG A 234 0.73 -9.03 -10.32
N HIS A 235 0.18 -8.76 -11.50
CA HIS A 235 0.95 -8.26 -12.63
C HIS A 235 1.66 -6.95 -12.26
N ALA A 236 0.93 -5.97 -11.73
CA ALA A 236 1.51 -4.68 -11.33
C ALA A 236 2.63 -4.84 -10.29
N HIS A 237 2.45 -5.74 -9.32
CA HIS A 237 3.47 -6.05 -8.32
C HIS A 237 4.72 -6.66 -8.95
N LEU A 238 4.56 -7.66 -9.82
CA LEU A 238 5.66 -8.32 -10.51
C LEU A 238 6.43 -7.35 -11.42
N THR A 239 5.74 -6.49 -12.17
CA THR A 239 6.39 -5.45 -12.99
C THR A 239 7.21 -4.49 -12.13
N ALA A 240 6.66 -4.07 -10.98
CA ALA A 240 7.38 -3.21 -10.05
C ALA A 240 8.60 -3.93 -9.41
N MET A 241 8.47 -5.24 -9.15
CA MET A 241 9.56 -6.08 -8.65
C MET A 241 10.68 -6.23 -9.66
N ARG A 242 10.33 -6.51 -10.92
CA ARG A 242 11.27 -6.55 -12.04
C ARG A 242 12.09 -5.26 -12.12
N ALA A 243 11.41 -4.12 -12.17
CA ALA A 243 12.06 -2.81 -12.27
C ALA A 243 12.93 -2.47 -11.03
N HIS A 244 12.54 -2.94 -9.85
CA HIS A 244 13.35 -2.79 -8.63
C HIS A 244 14.64 -3.61 -8.71
N ILE A 245 14.53 -4.88 -9.09
CA ILE A 245 15.67 -5.79 -9.26
C ILE A 245 16.65 -5.24 -10.30
N GLU A 246 16.16 -4.76 -11.44
CA GLU A 246 16.99 -4.16 -12.50
C GLU A 246 17.78 -2.94 -12.00
N ARG A 247 17.13 -2.02 -11.26
CA ARG A 247 17.83 -0.86 -10.67
C ARG A 247 18.88 -1.27 -9.64
N GLU A 248 18.56 -2.22 -8.77
CA GLU A 248 19.52 -2.70 -7.77
C GLU A 248 20.72 -3.38 -8.43
N LYS A 249 20.46 -4.20 -9.45
CA LYS A 249 21.49 -4.89 -10.23
C LYS A 249 22.41 -3.87 -10.90
N GLY A 250 21.86 -2.92 -11.66
CA GLY A 250 22.65 -1.91 -12.36
C GLY A 250 23.50 -1.04 -11.41
N ARG A 251 22.99 -0.74 -10.21
CA ARG A 251 23.79 -0.05 -9.18
C ARG A 251 24.98 -0.89 -8.72
N LEU A 252 24.79 -2.18 -8.47
CA LEU A 252 25.87 -3.07 -8.03
C LEU A 252 26.91 -3.32 -9.13
N GLU A 253 26.48 -3.41 -10.39
CA GLU A 253 27.39 -3.51 -11.54
C GLU A 253 28.27 -2.26 -11.64
N ALA A 254 27.67 -1.06 -11.54
CA ALA A 254 28.41 0.20 -11.57
C ALA A 254 29.39 0.35 -10.38
N GLU A 255 29.01 -0.10 -9.19
CA GLU A 255 29.91 -0.13 -8.02
C GLU A 255 31.08 -1.11 -8.22
N ALA A 256 30.84 -2.27 -8.84
CA ALA A 256 31.89 -3.27 -9.08
C ALA A 256 32.88 -2.86 -10.17
N GLU A 257 32.44 -2.04 -11.16
CA GLU A 257 33.31 -1.48 -12.19
C GLU A 257 34.21 -0.34 -11.67
N ALA A 258 33.83 0.29 -10.55
CA ALA A 258 34.57 1.38 -9.94
C ALA A 258 35.68 0.92 -8.97
N GLU A 259 35.67 -0.34 -8.54
CA GLU A 259 36.70 -0.99 -7.70
C GLU A 259 37.86 -1.58 -8.52
#